data_AF-A0AAC9D4D4-F1
#
_entry.id   AF-A0AAC9D4D4-F1
#
_cell.length_a   1.000
_cell.length_b   1.000
_cell.length_c   1.000
_cell.angle_alpha   90.00
_cell.angle_beta   90.00
_cell.angle_gamma   90.00
#
_symmetry.space_group_name_H-M   'P 1'
#
loop_
_entity.id
_entity.type
_entity.pdbx_description
1 polymer ?
#
loop_
_entity_poly.entity_id
_entity_poly.type
_entity_poly.pdbx_seq_one_letter_code
_entity_poly.pdbx_strand_id
1 'polypeptide(L)'
;MNRYSEVPKENDHQGAANSLTPNRNTIGNTFQLADNRVSSSTLTNTNISVRQLKSNQAIANFNSNVVQLGRINFTKEQREKKLAANKKSNGGFHTCTNCGFQHKKIHYATFKGRRMGDGQFHVDHIQPASKGGKNNMRNGRIFCGTCNTSRGNRANVGVTGFKKYHALHRKKIAKNYMRRPSKKRR
;
A
#
# COMPACT_ATOMS: atom_id res chain seq x y z
N MET A 1 -40.10 -24.71 28.20
CA MET A 1 -39.98 -23.78 29.34
C MET A 1 -38.84 -24.25 30.22
N ASN A 2 -37.81 -23.44 30.49
CA ASN A 2 -36.87 -23.75 31.57
C ASN A 2 -36.04 -22.55 32.04
N ARG A 3 -36.31 -22.17 33.30
CA ARG A 3 -35.45 -21.66 34.37
C ARG A 3 -34.57 -20.43 34.11
N TYR A 4 -35.10 -19.29 34.58
CA TYR A 4 -34.34 -18.22 35.20
C TYR A 4 -33.78 -18.68 36.56
N SER A 5 -32.56 -18.28 36.89
CA SER A 5 -32.08 -18.22 38.27
C SER A 5 -31.15 -17.01 38.44
N GLU A 6 -31.39 -16.32 39.54
CA GLU A 6 -31.03 -14.95 39.84
C GLU A 6 -29.59 -14.80 40.39
N VAL A 7 -29.15 -13.54 40.36
CA VAL A 7 -27.92 -13.00 40.92
C VAL A 7 -28.01 -12.93 42.45
N PRO A 8 -26.87 -12.95 43.16
CA PRO A 8 -26.73 -12.05 44.30
C PRO A 8 -25.48 -11.17 44.21
N LYS A 9 -25.69 -9.87 44.46
CA LYS A 9 -24.67 -8.90 44.89
C LYS A 9 -24.36 -9.18 46.38
N GLU A 10 -23.17 -8.87 46.90
CA GLU A 10 -22.86 -7.68 47.72
C GLU A 10 -21.45 -7.94 48.32
N ASN A 11 -20.48 -7.01 48.18
CA ASN A 11 -19.92 -6.13 49.24
C ASN A 11 -19.28 -6.91 50.42
N ASP A 12 -18.10 -6.64 50.99
CA ASP A 12 -17.38 -5.39 51.22
C ASP A 12 -16.02 -5.68 51.94
N HIS A 13 -15.15 -4.66 52.00
CA HIS A 13 -14.09 -4.36 53.01
C HIS A 13 -12.75 -5.15 53.13
N GLN A 14 -11.69 -4.45 52.67
CA GLN A 14 -10.48 -3.98 53.41
C GLN A 14 -9.77 -4.88 54.44
N GLY A 15 -8.44 -5.04 54.29
CA GLY A 15 -7.54 -5.30 55.44
C GLY A 15 -6.17 -5.95 55.18
N ALA A 16 -5.15 -5.11 55.01
CA ALA A 16 -3.75 -5.22 55.50
C ALA A 16 -2.84 -6.48 55.31
N ALA A 17 -1.72 -6.20 54.62
CA ALA A 17 -0.31 -6.41 55.03
C ALA A 17 0.42 -7.78 54.87
N ASN A 18 1.48 -7.69 54.05
CA ASN A 18 2.84 -8.23 54.22
C ASN A 18 3.12 -9.74 54.17
N SER A 19 3.68 -10.19 53.03
CA SER A 19 4.97 -10.92 53.02
C SER A 19 5.63 -10.90 51.63
N LEU A 20 6.86 -10.40 51.59
CA LEU A 20 7.83 -10.43 50.47
C LEU A 20 8.06 -11.87 49.97
N THR A 21 8.21 -12.16 48.68
CA THR A 21 9.49 -12.07 47.92
C THR A 21 9.29 -11.86 46.41
N PRO A 22 10.29 -11.32 45.67
CA PRO A 22 10.10 -10.77 44.33
C PRO A 22 10.30 -11.79 43.20
N ASN A 23 9.49 -11.71 42.14
CA ASN A 23 9.84 -12.27 40.83
C ASN A 23 9.82 -11.17 39.76
N ARG A 24 10.98 -11.00 39.12
CA ARG A 24 11.31 -9.98 38.11
C ARG A 24 10.60 -10.27 36.79
N ASN A 25 9.82 -9.30 36.29
CA ASN A 25 10.01 -8.66 34.97
C ASN A 25 8.77 -7.85 34.60
N THR A 26 8.83 -6.55 34.87
CA THR A 26 7.82 -5.58 34.44
C THR A 26 8.45 -4.65 33.41
N ILE A 27 7.90 -4.59 32.19
CA ILE A 27 8.07 -3.46 31.30
C ILE A 27 6.68 -3.07 30.79
N GLY A 28 6.02 -2.19 31.55
CA GLY A 28 4.86 -1.44 31.09
C GLY A 28 5.32 -0.04 30.70
N ASN A 29 5.30 0.28 29.40
CA ASN A 29 5.56 1.64 28.94
C ASN A 29 4.23 2.38 28.81
N THR A 30 3.93 3.23 29.79
CA THR A 30 2.88 4.23 29.76
C THR A 30 3.35 5.40 28.90
N PHE A 31 2.69 5.68 27.77
CA PHE A 31 2.95 6.88 26.97
C PHE A 31 2.09 8.03 27.50
N GLN A 32 2.72 9.06 28.06
CA GLN A 32 2.10 10.38 28.25
C GLN A 32 2.57 11.30 27.11
N LEU A 33 1.62 11.91 26.41
CA LEU A 33 1.86 12.96 25.41
C LEU A 33 2.04 14.28 26.16
N ALA A 34 3.25 14.85 26.12
CA ALA A 34 3.51 16.20 26.59
C ALA A 34 3.45 17.19 25.41
N ASP A 35 2.79 18.32 25.65
CA ASP A 35 2.49 19.37 24.68
C ASP A 35 3.74 20.04 24.08
N ASN A 36 3.79 20.16 22.75
CA ASN A 36 4.82 20.90 22.03
C ASN A 36 4.50 22.40 22.00
N ARG A 37 5.01 23.17 22.98
CA ARG A 37 5.21 24.61 22.84
C ARG A 37 6.72 24.89 22.80
N VAL A 38 7.25 25.15 21.61
CA VAL A 38 8.63 25.60 21.40
C VAL A 38 8.68 27.10 21.71
N SER A 39 9.29 27.47 22.83
CA SER A 39 9.72 28.86 23.07
C SER A 39 11.06 29.09 22.37
N SER A 40 11.06 30.04 21.43
CA SER A 40 12.27 30.60 20.83
C SER A 40 13.11 31.30 21.88
N SER A 41 14.19 30.66 22.32
CA SER A 41 15.27 31.36 23.03
C SER A 41 16.62 30.72 22.71
N THR A 42 17.41 31.49 21.94
CA THR A 42 18.86 31.57 21.98
C THR A 42 19.66 30.34 21.51
N LEU A 43 20.09 30.39 20.24
CA LEU A 43 21.21 29.61 19.73
C LEU A 43 22.49 30.00 20.51
N THR A 44 23.02 29.10 21.32
CA THR A 44 24.40 29.18 21.83
C THR A 44 25.19 27.96 21.38
N ASN A 45 26.36 28.27 20.83
CA ASN A 45 27.31 27.35 20.24
C ASN A 45 27.87 26.43 21.35
N THR A 46 27.48 25.16 21.34
CA THR A 46 28.04 24.14 22.23
C THR A 46 28.77 23.11 21.38
N ASN A 47 30.04 22.87 21.72
CA ASN A 47 30.87 21.84 21.10
C ASN A 47 30.17 20.48 21.22
N ILE A 48 29.47 20.08 20.15
CA ILE A 48 28.81 18.78 20.09
C ILE A 48 29.90 17.72 19.96
N SER A 49 29.96 16.81 20.92
CA SER A 49 30.87 15.65 20.86
C SER A 49 30.70 14.90 19.53
N VAL A 50 31.80 14.49 18.90
CA VAL A 50 31.78 13.69 17.66
C VAL A 50 30.91 12.43 17.80
N ARG A 51 30.81 11.87 19.01
CA ARG A 51 29.94 10.72 19.30
C ARG A 51 28.46 11.09 19.24
N GLN A 52 28.10 12.28 19.73
CA GLN A 52 26.75 12.83 19.68
C GLN A 52 26.39 13.31 18.26
N LEU A 53 27.35 13.82 17.48
CA LEU A 53 27.18 14.05 16.04
C LEU A 53 26.88 12.74 15.30
N LYS A 54 27.61 11.65 15.60
CA LYS A 54 27.35 10.33 15.01
C LYS A 54 25.99 9.76 15.41
N SER A 55 25.53 9.95 16.66
CA SER A 55 24.19 9.54 17.06
C SER A 55 23.11 10.41 16.41
N ASN A 56 23.31 11.71 16.31
CA ASN A 56 22.37 12.62 15.64
C ASN A 56 22.31 12.33 14.14
N GLN A 57 23.45 12.02 13.51
CA GLN A 57 23.51 11.53 12.13
C GLN A 57 22.79 10.19 12.00
N ALA A 58 22.94 9.27 12.95
CA ALA A 58 22.23 7.98 12.94
C ALA A 58 20.71 8.16 13.11
N ILE A 59 20.26 9.08 13.97
CA ILE A 59 18.85 9.44 14.15
C ILE A 59 18.31 10.14 12.89
N ALA A 60 19.08 11.07 12.32
CA ALA A 60 18.73 11.71 11.05
C ALA A 60 18.65 10.69 9.90
N ASN A 61 19.57 9.72 9.85
CA ASN A 61 19.55 8.64 8.85
C ASN A 61 18.41 7.65 9.09
N PHE A 62 18.07 7.35 10.35
CA PHE A 62 16.90 6.53 10.70
C PHE A 62 15.61 7.25 10.30
N ASN A 63 15.45 8.51 10.67
CA ASN A 63 14.31 9.34 10.28
C ASN A 63 14.26 9.57 8.76
N SER A 64 15.41 9.67 8.09
CA SER A 64 15.48 9.71 6.63
C SER A 64 15.04 8.39 6.00
N ASN A 65 15.39 7.24 6.58
CA ASN A 65 14.87 5.92 6.15
C ASN A 65 13.35 5.78 6.40
N VAL A 66 12.83 6.39 7.46
CA VAL A 66 11.39 6.43 7.77
C VAL A 66 10.64 7.42 6.87
N VAL A 67 11.24 8.55 6.52
CA VAL A 67 10.68 9.51 5.52
C VAL A 67 10.84 8.96 4.11
N GLN A 68 11.84 8.12 3.87
CA GLN A 68 12.00 7.24 2.72
C GLN A 68 11.08 6.00 2.81
N LEU A 69 9.94 6.07 3.52
CA LEU A 69 8.68 5.43 3.11
C LEU A 69 8.15 6.01 1.77
N GLY A 70 9.05 6.46 0.90
CA GLY A 70 8.77 6.96 -0.43
C GLY A 70 8.23 5.82 -1.31
N ARG A 71 6.94 5.91 -1.66
CA ARG A 71 6.22 4.99 -2.54
C ARG A 71 6.52 3.50 -2.29
N ILE A 72 5.72 2.91 -1.41
CA ILE A 72 5.55 1.47 -1.26
C ILE A 72 5.10 0.88 -2.63
N ASN A 73 6.07 0.47 -3.45
CA ASN A 73 5.88 -0.11 -4.79
C ASN A 73 6.25 -1.60 -4.84
N PHE A 74 5.52 -2.40 -5.61
CA PHE A 74 5.90 -3.79 -5.87
C PHE A 74 7.28 -3.89 -6.56
N THR A 75 8.12 -4.81 -6.08
CA THR A 75 9.39 -5.13 -6.74
C THR A 75 9.15 -5.69 -8.15
N LYS A 76 10.19 -5.73 -8.99
CA LYS A 76 10.09 -6.30 -10.34
C LYS A 76 9.65 -7.77 -10.28
N GLU A 77 10.27 -8.56 -9.42
CA GLU A 77 9.96 -9.98 -9.23
C GLU A 77 8.52 -10.20 -8.73
N GLN A 78 8.06 -9.39 -7.77
CA GLN A 78 6.68 -9.44 -7.31
C GLN A 78 5.69 -9.16 -8.44
N ARG A 79 6.01 -8.17 -9.29
CA ARG A 79 5.18 -7.83 -10.46
C ARG A 79 5.11 -8.99 -11.45
N GLU A 80 6.25 -9.59 -11.77
CA GLU A 80 6.34 -10.73 -12.69
C GLU A 80 5.59 -11.94 -12.14
N LYS A 81 5.79 -12.29 -10.86
CA LYS A 81 5.09 -13.38 -10.19
C LYS A 81 3.57 -13.19 -10.23
N LYS A 82 3.08 -11.97 -9.98
CA LYS A 82 1.64 -11.67 -10.00
C LYS A 82 1.07 -11.73 -11.43
N LEU A 83 1.79 -11.21 -12.41
CA LEU A 83 1.39 -11.27 -13.83
C LEU A 83 1.39 -12.70 -14.36
N ALA A 84 2.37 -13.52 -13.97
CA ALA A 84 2.46 -14.94 -14.33
C ALA A 84 1.31 -15.75 -13.71
N ALA A 85 1.03 -15.55 -12.42
CA ALA A 85 -0.10 -16.19 -11.75
C ALA A 85 -1.43 -15.81 -12.41
N ASN A 86 -1.65 -14.51 -12.69
CA ASN A 86 -2.84 -14.05 -13.41
C ASN A 86 -2.95 -14.68 -14.80
N LYS A 87 -1.85 -14.75 -15.56
CA LYS A 87 -1.83 -15.39 -16.88
C LYS A 87 -2.20 -16.87 -16.79
N LYS A 88 -1.63 -17.60 -15.84
CA LYS A 88 -1.89 -19.03 -15.61
C LYS A 88 -3.38 -19.27 -15.28
N SER A 89 -3.94 -18.50 -14.34
CA SER A 89 -5.33 -18.66 -13.93
C SER A 89 -6.36 -18.26 -15.00
N ASN A 90 -5.96 -17.53 -16.04
CA ASN A 90 -6.85 -17.03 -17.09
C ASN A 90 -6.52 -17.62 -18.47
N GLY A 91 -6.15 -18.91 -18.53
CA GLY A 91 -5.97 -19.62 -19.80
C GLY A 91 -4.88 -19.02 -20.71
N GLY A 92 -3.84 -18.44 -20.12
CA GLY A 92 -2.74 -17.82 -20.86
C GLY A 92 -2.95 -16.34 -21.20
N PHE A 93 -4.02 -15.69 -20.73
CA PHE A 93 -4.28 -14.27 -20.91
C PHE A 93 -3.99 -13.45 -19.66
N HIS A 94 -3.40 -12.27 -19.82
CA HIS A 94 -3.43 -11.28 -18.75
C HIS A 94 -4.82 -10.66 -18.69
N THR A 95 -5.43 -10.66 -17.51
CA THR A 95 -6.82 -10.25 -17.29
C THR A 95 -6.90 -9.16 -16.24
N CYS A 96 -7.50 -8.03 -16.61
CA CYS A 96 -7.75 -6.90 -15.72
C CYS A 96 -8.88 -7.23 -14.74
N THR A 97 -8.60 -7.17 -13.44
CA THR A 97 -9.57 -7.52 -12.39
C THR A 97 -10.75 -6.55 -12.28
N ASN A 98 -10.65 -5.34 -12.85
CA ASN A 98 -11.69 -4.32 -12.75
C ASN A 98 -12.64 -4.27 -13.94
N CYS A 99 -12.16 -4.53 -15.15
CA CYS A 99 -12.98 -4.36 -16.36
C CYS A 99 -13.02 -5.59 -17.26
N GLY A 100 -12.36 -6.68 -16.87
CA GLY A 100 -12.33 -7.91 -17.66
C GLY A 100 -11.54 -7.82 -18.97
N PHE A 101 -10.83 -6.72 -19.26
CA PHE A 101 -9.99 -6.66 -20.46
C PHE A 101 -8.89 -7.74 -20.41
N GLN A 102 -8.78 -8.51 -21.49
CA GLN A 102 -7.86 -9.64 -21.63
C GLN A 102 -6.93 -9.46 -22.84
N HIS A 103 -5.66 -9.82 -22.69
CA HIS A 103 -4.71 -9.89 -23.81
C HIS A 103 -3.55 -10.85 -23.51
N LYS A 104 -2.99 -11.54 -24.52
CA LYS A 104 -1.86 -12.47 -24.29
C LYS A 104 -0.53 -11.78 -23.98
N LYS A 105 -0.31 -10.59 -24.53
CA LYS A 105 0.89 -9.77 -24.28
C LYS A 105 0.67 -8.77 -23.13
N ILE A 106 1.68 -8.59 -22.28
CA ILE A 106 1.70 -7.56 -21.23
C ILE A 106 1.64 -6.17 -21.85
N HIS A 107 2.43 -5.93 -22.91
CA HIS A 107 2.39 -4.72 -23.74
C HIS A 107 1.57 -4.99 -25.00
N TYR A 108 0.39 -4.39 -25.08
CA TYR A 108 -0.59 -4.65 -26.15
C TYR A 108 -0.81 -3.47 -27.08
N ALA A 109 -0.40 -2.26 -26.68
CA ALA A 109 -0.51 -1.07 -27.51
C ALA A 109 0.72 -0.17 -27.43
N THR A 110 1.16 0.31 -28.59
CA THR A 110 2.18 1.35 -28.77
C THR A 110 1.65 2.48 -29.65
N PHE A 111 2.27 3.65 -29.59
CA PHE A 111 1.95 4.79 -30.45
C PHE A 111 3.20 5.23 -31.19
N LYS A 112 3.19 5.13 -32.52
CA LYS A 112 4.37 5.39 -33.38
C LYS A 112 5.63 4.69 -32.85
N GLY A 113 5.50 3.40 -32.52
CA GLY A 113 6.57 2.57 -31.95
C GLY A 113 6.88 2.82 -30.47
N ARG A 114 6.41 3.91 -29.87
CA ARG A 114 6.67 4.27 -28.46
C ARG A 114 5.68 3.61 -27.52
N ARG A 115 6.15 3.27 -26.31
CA ARG A 115 5.32 2.65 -25.27
C ARG A 115 4.21 3.61 -24.83
N MET A 116 2.98 3.12 -24.83
CA MET A 116 1.85 3.86 -24.25
C MET A 116 1.72 3.51 -22.77
N GLY A 117 1.62 4.52 -21.90
CA GLY A 117 1.45 4.30 -20.46
C GLY A 117 0.22 3.47 -20.11
N ASP A 118 -0.85 3.59 -20.91
CA ASP A 118 -2.09 2.85 -20.76
C ASP A 118 -2.22 1.61 -21.68
N GLY A 119 -1.18 1.32 -22.47
CA GLY A 119 -1.10 0.21 -23.43
C GLY A 119 -0.50 -1.08 -22.87
N GLN A 120 -0.52 -1.24 -21.54
CA GLN A 120 0.08 -2.40 -20.87
C GLN A 120 -0.66 -2.78 -19.58
N PHE A 121 -0.45 -4.01 -19.10
CA PHE A 121 -0.89 -4.40 -17.75
C PHE A 121 0.08 -3.93 -16.68
N HIS A 122 -0.47 -3.62 -15.51
CA HIS A 122 0.26 -3.19 -14.33
C HIS A 122 -0.22 -3.98 -13.11
N VAL A 123 0.66 -4.09 -12.11
CA VAL A 123 0.29 -4.56 -10.77
C VAL A 123 0.04 -3.34 -9.91
N ASP A 124 -1.08 -3.34 -9.22
CA ASP A 124 -1.56 -2.22 -8.43
C ASP A 124 -2.11 -2.73 -7.10
N HIS A 125 -2.19 -1.87 -6.10
CA HIS A 125 -2.70 -2.25 -4.81
C HIS A 125 -4.24 -2.30 -4.79
N ILE A 126 -4.78 -3.29 -4.08
CA ILE A 126 -6.21 -3.39 -3.78
C ILE A 126 -6.57 -2.27 -2.80
N GLN A 127 -5.89 -2.25 -1.64
CA GLN A 127 -5.86 -1.14 -0.70
C GLN A 127 -4.67 -0.23 -1.05
N PRO A 128 -4.88 1.04 -1.44
CA PRO A 128 -3.80 1.96 -1.76
C PRO A 128 -2.82 2.16 -0.61
N ALA A 129 -1.56 2.41 -0.93
CA ALA A 129 -0.52 2.71 0.08
C ALA A 129 -0.89 3.91 0.97
N SER A 130 -1.52 4.93 0.41
CA SER A 130 -2.01 6.11 1.17
C SER A 130 -3.09 5.80 2.20
N LYS A 131 -3.71 4.61 2.12
CA LYS A 131 -4.70 4.12 3.09
C LYS A 131 -4.15 2.95 3.92
N GLY A 132 -2.83 2.82 4.05
CA GLY A 132 -2.18 1.76 4.83
C GLY A 132 -1.97 0.43 4.08
N GLY A 133 -2.18 0.42 2.76
CA GLY A 133 -1.93 -0.77 1.93
C GLY A 133 -0.46 -1.16 1.88
N LYS A 134 -0.16 -2.45 2.09
CA LYS A 134 1.21 -2.99 2.09
C LYS A 134 1.60 -3.61 0.73
N ASN A 135 2.91 -3.71 0.47
CA ASN A 135 3.52 -4.38 -0.70
C ASN A 135 3.55 -5.91 -0.61
N ASN A 136 2.46 -6.53 -0.18
CA ASN A 136 2.38 -7.99 -0.16
C ASN A 136 1.61 -8.51 -1.38
N MET A 137 1.92 -9.73 -1.79
CA MET A 137 1.31 -10.33 -2.99
C MET A 137 -0.22 -10.48 -2.88
N ARG A 138 -0.77 -10.51 -1.66
CA ARG A 138 -2.22 -10.57 -1.40
C ARG A 138 -2.91 -9.24 -1.73
N ASN A 139 -2.27 -8.11 -1.43
CA ASN A 139 -2.76 -6.77 -1.76
C ASN A 139 -2.52 -6.38 -3.23
N GLY A 140 -1.83 -7.21 -4.02
CA GLY A 140 -1.65 -6.95 -5.45
C GLY A 140 -2.86 -7.40 -6.29
N ARG A 141 -3.28 -6.58 -7.25
CA ARG A 141 -4.22 -6.92 -8.33
C ARG A 141 -3.66 -6.53 -9.69
N ILE A 142 -4.16 -7.18 -10.74
CA ILE A 142 -3.78 -6.85 -12.12
C ILE A 142 -4.76 -5.85 -12.71
N PHE A 143 -4.24 -4.70 -13.13
CA PHE A 143 -4.99 -3.68 -13.85
C PHE A 143 -4.48 -3.53 -15.28
N CYS A 144 -5.38 -3.37 -16.25
CA CYS A 144 -4.98 -2.81 -17.53
C CYS A 144 -4.62 -1.33 -17.36
N GLY A 145 -3.70 -0.83 -18.18
CA GLY A 145 -3.17 0.52 -18.09
C GLY A 145 -4.24 1.60 -18.22
N THR A 146 -5.27 1.38 -19.04
CA THR A 146 -6.37 2.34 -19.16
C THR A 146 -7.12 2.49 -17.84
N CYS A 147 -7.49 1.40 -17.19
CA CYS A 147 -8.14 1.47 -15.87
C CYS A 147 -7.21 2.09 -14.82
N ASN A 148 -5.93 1.72 -14.80
CA ASN A 148 -4.97 2.26 -13.84
C ASN A 148 -4.83 3.78 -13.98
N THR A 149 -4.48 4.25 -15.19
CA THR A 149 -4.34 5.68 -15.49
C THR A 149 -5.66 6.42 -15.33
N SER A 150 -6.77 5.79 -15.69
CA SER A 150 -8.09 6.39 -15.55
C SER A 150 -8.61 6.39 -14.11
N ARG A 151 -8.05 5.62 -13.17
CA ARG A 151 -8.37 5.75 -11.75
C ARG A 151 -7.55 6.86 -11.12
N GLY A 152 -6.23 6.80 -11.28
CA GLY A 152 -5.33 7.62 -10.45
C GLY A 152 -5.66 7.43 -8.97
N ASN A 153 -5.83 8.56 -8.26
CA ASN A 153 -6.21 8.61 -6.84
C ASN A 153 -7.73 8.70 -6.60
N ARG A 154 -8.57 8.55 -7.64
CA ARG A 154 -10.04 8.63 -7.52
C ARG A 154 -10.62 7.30 -7.04
N ALA A 155 -11.83 7.36 -6.46
CA ALA A 155 -12.57 6.17 -6.04
C ALA A 155 -12.96 5.27 -7.24
N ASN A 156 -13.39 5.90 -8.34
CA ASN A 156 -13.94 5.21 -9.50
C ASN A 156 -13.09 5.36 -10.77
N VAL A 157 -13.13 4.33 -11.62
CA VAL A 157 -12.49 4.32 -12.94
C VAL A 157 -13.40 5.00 -13.95
N GLY A 158 -12.95 6.09 -14.58
CA GLY A 158 -13.75 6.79 -15.61
C GLY A 158 -13.80 6.06 -16.96
N VAL A 159 -12.66 5.59 -17.45
CA VAL A 159 -12.51 4.89 -18.75
C VAL A 159 -11.85 3.54 -18.51
N THR A 160 -12.40 2.50 -19.10
CA THR A 160 -11.90 1.13 -18.95
C THR A 160 -11.08 0.68 -20.17
N GLY A 161 -10.15 -0.24 -19.94
CA GLY A 161 -9.40 -0.88 -21.04
C GLY A 161 -10.32 -1.65 -21.97
N PHE A 162 -11.37 -2.27 -21.44
CA PHE A 162 -12.38 -2.97 -22.24
C PHE A 162 -13.04 -2.04 -23.27
N LYS A 163 -13.44 -0.82 -22.87
CA LYS A 163 -14.02 0.15 -23.80
C LYS A 163 -12.99 0.70 -24.80
N LYS A 164 -11.83 1.13 -24.31
CA LYS A 164 -10.81 1.80 -25.14
C LYS A 164 -10.15 0.84 -26.15
N TYR A 165 -9.83 -0.37 -25.71
CA TYR A 165 -9.09 -1.37 -26.47
C TYR A 165 -9.92 -2.60 -26.81
N HIS A 166 -11.25 -2.48 -26.94
CA HIS A 166 -12.17 -3.61 -27.22
C HIS A 166 -11.69 -4.48 -28.39
N ALA A 167 -11.17 -3.87 -29.47
CA ALA A 167 -10.64 -4.57 -30.63
C ALA A 167 -9.43 -5.48 -30.33
N LEU A 168 -8.71 -5.23 -29.23
CA LEU A 168 -7.60 -6.06 -28.75
C LEU A 168 -8.04 -7.09 -27.70
N HIS A 169 -9.29 -7.08 -27.26
CA HIS A 169 -9.77 -8.02 -26.25
C HIS A 169 -9.61 -9.47 -26.74
N ARG A 170 -9.00 -10.32 -25.90
CA ARG A 170 -8.69 -11.73 -26.19
C ARG A 170 -7.82 -11.96 -27.42
N LYS A 171 -7.03 -10.95 -27.84
CA LYS A 171 -6.07 -11.07 -28.95
C LYS A 171 -4.66 -11.42 -28.46
N LYS A 172 -3.86 -11.91 -29.41
CA LYS A 172 -2.42 -12.18 -29.26
C LYS A 172 -1.52 -11.12 -29.89
N ILE A 173 -2.08 -10.29 -30.78
CA ILE A 173 -1.36 -9.28 -31.55
C ILE A 173 -1.32 -7.96 -30.78
N ALA A 174 -0.13 -7.38 -30.63
CA ALA A 174 -0.01 -6.00 -30.16
C ALA A 174 -0.27 -5.05 -31.32
N LYS A 175 -0.84 -3.88 -31.05
CA LYS A 175 -1.12 -2.86 -32.07
C LYS A 175 -0.24 -1.63 -31.90
N ASN A 176 0.47 -1.28 -32.97
CA ASN A 176 1.13 0.01 -33.10
C ASN A 176 0.16 1.00 -33.76
N TYR A 177 -0.26 2.02 -33.02
CA TYR A 177 -1.19 3.02 -33.50
C TYR A 177 -0.44 4.17 -34.19
N MET A 178 -0.84 4.51 -35.42
CA MET A 178 -0.34 5.70 -36.12
C MET A 178 -1.01 6.99 -35.65
N ARG A 179 -2.28 6.90 -35.23
CA ARG A 179 -3.04 7.96 -34.56
C ARG A 179 -3.39 7.53 -33.13
N ARG A 180 -3.17 8.43 -32.17
CA ARG A 180 -3.37 8.10 -30.75
C ARG A 180 -4.85 7.76 -30.50
N PRO A 181 -5.17 6.60 -29.92
CA PRO A 181 -6.56 6.24 -29.61
C PRO A 181 -7.15 7.28 -28.67
N SER A 182 -8.26 7.91 -29.09
CA SER A 182 -8.95 8.88 -28.25
C SER A 182 -9.47 8.20 -26.99
N LYS A 183 -9.49 8.94 -25.88
CA LYS A 183 -10.37 8.57 -24.77
C LYS A 183 -11.77 8.90 -25.28
N LYS A 184 -12.59 7.90 -25.68
CA LYS A 184 -14.02 8.15 -25.85
C LYS A 184 -14.54 8.63 -24.49
N ARG A 185 -14.72 9.95 -24.34
CA ARG A 185 -15.49 10.54 -23.25
C ARG A 185 -16.93 10.18 -23.58
N ARG A 186 -17.58 9.46 -22.68
CA ARG A 186 -19.04 9.41 -22.66
C ARG A 186 -19.50 10.75 -22.11
#